data_AF-A0A516NX57-F1
#
_entry.id   AF-A0A516NX57-F1
#
_cell.length_a   1.000
_cell.length_b   1.000
_cell.length_c   1.000
_cell.angle_alpha   90.00
_cell.angle_beta   90.00
_cell.angle_gamma   90.00
#
_symmetry.space_group_name_H-M   'P 1'
#
loop_
_entity.id
_entity.type
_entity.pdbx_description
1 polymer ?
#
loop_
_entity_poly.entity_id
_entity_poly.type
_entity_poly.pdbx_seq_one_letter_code
_entity_poly.pdbx_strand_id
1 'polypeptide(L)'
;MVARICYRGGYRELEAVHRSLRAWLRDNGYRAAGPAREAYLVGPDEVSDPRELLTEITIPVVPAPSIALLLDEPFATALDWTRKVLRVYDFEVVGELDVRAMLHARPGEPVEDYTILSACHPGLAQRALAADREAGLLLPCTVVVRAVEGGTRVEVADPEVLAAALPLADLLPVAAETRRLLIAALRAARETDQVTTSEVTPR
;
A
#
# COMPACT_ATOMS: atom_id res chain seq x y z
N MET A 1 16.96 6.43 1.66
CA MET A 1 17.27 5.02 1.99
C MET A 1 17.48 4.24 0.70
N VAL A 2 18.11 3.06 0.74
CA VAL A 2 18.24 2.17 -0.42
C VAL A 2 17.74 0.76 -0.08
N ALA A 3 17.12 0.09 -1.03
CA ALA A 3 16.84 -1.34 -0.98
C ALA A 3 17.84 -2.07 -1.87
N ARG A 4 18.33 -3.22 -1.42
CA ARG A 4 19.44 -3.94 -2.05
C ARG A 4 19.18 -5.44 -2.09
N ILE A 5 19.50 -6.06 -3.20
CA ILE A 5 19.53 -7.52 -3.35
C ILE A 5 20.79 -7.94 -4.08
N CYS A 6 21.44 -8.99 -3.60
CA CYS A 6 22.54 -9.66 -4.30
C CYS A 6 21.99 -10.95 -4.93
N TYR A 7 22.14 -11.07 -6.23
CA TYR A 7 21.69 -12.22 -6.99
C TYR A 7 22.88 -12.96 -7.59
N ARG A 8 22.91 -14.27 -7.37
CA ARG A 8 23.89 -15.18 -7.98
C ARG A 8 23.19 -15.96 -9.09
N GLY A 9 23.63 -15.77 -10.33
CA GLY A 9 23.00 -16.35 -11.52
C GLY A 9 23.19 -15.50 -12.77
N GLY A 10 22.64 -15.98 -13.88
CA GLY A 10 22.81 -15.36 -15.19
C GLY A 10 22.15 -13.98 -15.31
N TYR A 11 22.59 -13.21 -16.29
CA TYR A 11 22.01 -11.90 -16.57
C TYR A 11 20.60 -11.96 -17.17
N ARG A 12 20.17 -13.12 -17.68
CA ARG A 12 18.83 -13.31 -18.27
C ARG A 12 17.73 -13.27 -17.21
N GLU A 13 18.07 -13.63 -15.98
CA GLU A 13 17.15 -13.72 -14.85
C GLU A 13 16.99 -12.38 -14.11
N LEU A 14 17.83 -11.37 -14.42
CA LEU A 14 17.83 -10.09 -13.69
C LEU A 14 16.48 -9.38 -13.76
N GLU A 15 15.72 -9.49 -14.85
CA GLU A 15 14.39 -8.90 -14.93
C GLU A 15 13.42 -9.46 -13.88
N ALA A 16 13.50 -10.77 -13.62
CA ALA A 16 12.71 -11.43 -12.59
C ALA A 16 13.15 -10.97 -11.19
N VAL A 17 14.46 -10.84 -10.96
CA VAL A 17 15.01 -10.31 -9.69
C VAL A 17 14.53 -8.88 -9.43
N HIS A 18 14.57 -8.02 -10.46
CA HIS A 18 14.04 -6.67 -10.42
C HIS A 18 12.54 -6.64 -10.08
N ARG A 19 11.76 -7.54 -10.69
CA ARG A 19 10.32 -7.66 -10.42
C ARG A 19 10.07 -8.09 -8.97
N SER A 20 10.82 -9.05 -8.46
CA SER A 20 10.73 -9.51 -7.07
C SER A 20 11.12 -8.42 -6.08
N LEU A 21 12.21 -7.67 -6.33
CA LEU A 21 12.60 -6.55 -5.48
C LEU A 21 11.51 -5.46 -5.47
N ARG A 22 10.93 -5.13 -6.63
CA ARG A 22 9.80 -4.18 -6.71
C ARG A 22 8.54 -4.66 -6.00
N ALA A 23 8.26 -5.96 -6.02
CA ALA A 23 7.15 -6.55 -5.26
C ALA A 23 7.40 -6.41 -3.75
N TRP A 24 8.61 -6.79 -3.30
CA TRP A 24 9.02 -6.63 -1.91
C TRP A 24 8.90 -5.17 -1.43
N LEU A 25 9.29 -4.18 -2.26
CA LEU A 25 9.12 -2.76 -1.91
C LEU A 25 7.67 -2.43 -1.59
N ARG A 26 6.72 -2.82 -2.46
CA ARG A 26 5.30 -2.55 -2.26
C ARG A 26 4.78 -3.23 -0.99
N ASP A 27 5.13 -4.50 -0.80
CA ASP A 27 4.67 -5.30 0.33
C ASP A 27 5.21 -4.80 1.69
N ASN A 28 6.32 -4.05 1.65
CA ASN A 28 6.98 -3.47 2.83
C ASN A 28 6.78 -1.95 2.94
N GLY A 29 5.83 -1.36 2.18
CA GLY A 29 5.47 0.06 2.34
C GLY A 29 6.48 1.05 1.76
N TYR A 30 7.22 0.65 0.72
CA TYR A 30 8.19 1.50 0.03
C TYR A 30 7.86 1.68 -1.45
N ARG A 31 8.35 2.78 -2.02
CA ARG A 31 8.39 3.01 -3.46
C ARG A 31 9.78 3.46 -3.92
N ALA A 32 10.08 3.20 -5.18
CA ALA A 32 11.31 3.70 -5.79
C ALA A 32 11.30 5.23 -5.84
N ALA A 33 12.42 5.84 -5.46
CA ALA A 33 12.67 7.27 -5.51
C ALA A 33 13.52 7.69 -6.72
N GLY A 34 13.93 6.72 -7.54
CA GLY A 34 14.83 6.91 -8.67
C GLY A 34 15.17 5.59 -9.37
N PRO A 35 16.05 5.63 -10.38
CA PRO A 35 16.42 4.45 -11.15
C PRO A 35 17.18 3.43 -10.29
N ALA A 36 17.02 2.16 -10.61
CA ALA A 36 17.83 1.10 -10.06
C ALA A 36 19.26 1.18 -10.62
N ARG A 37 20.25 0.80 -9.80
CA ARG A 37 21.64 0.62 -10.20
C ARG A 37 22.01 -0.86 -10.09
N GLU A 38 22.68 -1.37 -11.10
CA GLU A 38 23.27 -2.70 -11.10
C GLU A 38 24.79 -2.59 -10.96
N ALA A 39 25.37 -3.40 -10.09
CA ALA A 39 26.81 -3.59 -9.98
C ALA A 39 27.12 -5.07 -10.22
N TYR A 40 27.80 -5.37 -11.32
CA TYR A 40 28.28 -6.71 -11.64
C TYR A 40 29.54 -6.97 -10.82
N LEU A 41 29.37 -7.61 -9.66
CA LEU A 41 30.44 -7.84 -8.70
C LEU A 41 31.37 -8.98 -9.11
N VAL A 42 30.83 -9.96 -9.85
CA VAL A 42 31.60 -11.01 -10.52
C VAL A 42 31.07 -11.12 -11.94
N GLY A 43 31.90 -10.73 -12.90
CA GLY A 43 31.54 -10.63 -14.33
C GLY A 43 31.99 -11.81 -15.19
N PRO A 44 31.59 -11.84 -16.47
CA PRO A 44 31.98 -12.90 -17.42
C PRO A 44 33.49 -12.90 -17.72
N ASP A 45 34.18 -11.79 -17.46
CA ASP A 45 35.63 -11.70 -17.58
C ASP A 45 36.36 -12.45 -16.44
N GLU A 46 35.64 -12.75 -15.35
CA GLU A 46 36.17 -13.46 -14.17
C GLU A 46 35.71 -14.93 -14.12
N VAL A 47 34.47 -15.23 -14.50
CA VAL A 47 33.90 -16.59 -14.47
C VAL A 47 33.16 -16.92 -15.76
N SER A 48 33.28 -18.16 -16.23
CA SER A 48 32.60 -18.63 -17.44
C SER A 48 31.24 -19.28 -17.18
N ASP A 49 31.01 -19.84 -15.97
CA ASP A 49 29.70 -20.39 -15.60
C ASP A 49 28.74 -19.24 -15.22
N PRO A 50 27.62 -19.03 -15.95
CA PRO A 50 26.66 -17.98 -15.62
C PRO A 50 26.06 -18.11 -14.22
N ARG A 51 26.08 -19.30 -13.61
CA ARG A 51 25.58 -19.52 -12.24
C ARG A 51 26.53 -18.97 -11.17
N GLU A 52 27.76 -18.60 -11.55
CA GLU A 52 28.74 -18.01 -10.64
C GLU A 52 28.77 -16.49 -10.70
N LEU A 53 28.14 -15.89 -11.72
CA LEU A 53 27.99 -14.43 -11.83
C LEU A 53 27.26 -13.88 -10.60
N LEU A 54 27.71 -12.72 -10.13
CA LEU A 54 27.15 -12.05 -8.97
C LEU A 54 26.80 -10.61 -9.34
N THR A 55 25.51 -10.28 -9.24
CA THR A 55 25.00 -8.92 -9.51
C THR A 55 24.33 -8.37 -8.26
N GLU A 56 24.73 -7.17 -7.85
CA GLU A 56 24.02 -6.40 -6.83
C GLU A 56 23.09 -5.40 -7.51
N ILE A 57 21.81 -5.44 -7.17
CA ILE A 57 20.82 -4.46 -7.60
C ILE A 57 20.46 -3.58 -6.41
N THR A 58 20.60 -2.27 -6.59
CA THR A 58 20.28 -1.26 -5.58
C THR A 58 19.22 -0.29 -6.12
N ILE A 59 18.17 -0.03 -5.33
CA ILE A 59 17.11 0.93 -5.68
C ILE A 59 17.07 2.01 -4.59
N PRO A 60 17.16 3.32 -4.93
CA PRO A 60 16.86 4.37 -3.97
C PRO A 60 15.36 4.33 -3.64
N VAL A 61 15.02 4.37 -2.35
CA VAL A 61 13.64 4.21 -1.87
C VAL A 61 13.22 5.29 -0.89
N VAL A 62 11.92 5.57 -0.92
CA VAL A 62 11.20 6.40 0.06
C VAL A 62 9.96 5.63 0.54
N PRO A 63 9.42 5.95 1.73
CA PRO A 63 8.14 5.42 2.16
C PRO A 63 7.06 5.65 1.09
N ALA A 64 6.19 4.65 0.90
CA ALA A 64 5.01 4.81 0.07
C ALA A 64 4.03 5.77 0.78
N PRO A 65 3.33 6.65 0.05
CA PRO A 65 2.37 7.58 0.65
C PRO A 65 1.09 6.90 1.12
N SER A 66 0.92 5.60 0.84
CA SER A 66 -0.27 4.84 1.17
C SER A 66 0.06 3.40 1.57
N ILE A 67 -0.81 2.84 2.40
CA ILE A 67 -0.94 1.41 2.64
C ILE A 67 -1.93 0.88 1.60
N ALA A 68 -1.57 -0.16 0.84
CA ALA A 68 -2.40 -0.64 -0.26
C ALA A 68 -2.67 -2.15 -0.19
N LEU A 69 -3.85 -2.53 -0.65
CA LEU A 69 -4.31 -3.90 -0.81
C LEU A 69 -4.96 -4.04 -2.20
N LEU A 70 -4.70 -5.17 -2.87
CA LEU A 70 -5.45 -5.59 -4.05
C LEU A 70 -6.39 -6.72 -3.63
N LEU A 71 -7.67 -6.56 -3.91
CA LEU A 71 -8.71 -7.56 -3.69
C LEU A 71 -9.10 -8.17 -5.03
N ASP A 72 -9.19 -9.49 -5.09
CA ASP A 72 -9.75 -10.23 -6.23
C ASP A 72 -11.29 -10.22 -6.16
N GLU A 73 -11.85 -9.02 -6.06
CA GLU A 73 -13.28 -8.80 -5.88
C GLU A 73 -13.76 -7.65 -6.77
N PRO A 74 -15.01 -7.69 -7.26
CA PRO A 74 -15.62 -6.57 -7.96
C PRO A 74 -15.68 -5.32 -7.08
N PHE A 75 -15.65 -4.15 -7.73
CA PHE A 75 -15.61 -2.85 -7.06
C PHE A 75 -16.68 -2.68 -5.97
N ALA A 76 -17.94 -2.99 -6.29
CA ALA A 76 -19.04 -2.83 -5.34
C ALA A 76 -18.86 -3.69 -4.07
N THR A 77 -18.40 -4.93 -4.23
CA THR A 77 -18.13 -5.87 -3.14
C THR A 77 -16.97 -5.36 -2.28
N ALA A 78 -15.86 -4.97 -2.91
CA ALA A 78 -14.68 -4.43 -2.24
C ALA A 78 -14.98 -3.12 -1.50
N LEU A 79 -15.82 -2.25 -2.06
CA LEU A 79 -16.23 -0.99 -1.44
C LEU A 79 -17.08 -1.24 -0.18
N ASP A 80 -18.06 -2.13 -0.25
CA ASP A 80 -18.88 -2.53 0.91
C ASP A 80 -18.03 -3.21 1.99
N TRP A 81 -17.15 -4.13 1.60
CA TRP A 81 -16.19 -4.75 2.50
C TRP A 81 -15.30 -3.70 3.19
N THR A 82 -14.79 -2.72 2.44
CA THR A 82 -13.91 -1.67 2.98
C THR A 82 -14.62 -0.87 4.08
N ARG A 83 -15.90 -0.51 3.88
CA ARG A 83 -16.70 0.17 4.92
C ARG A 83 -16.84 -0.69 6.17
N LYS A 84 -17.17 -1.97 5.99
CA LYS A 84 -17.38 -2.92 7.10
C LYS A 84 -16.11 -3.14 7.90
N VAL A 85 -14.98 -3.36 7.23
CA VAL A 85 -13.72 -3.65 7.92
C VAL A 85 -13.18 -2.43 8.67
N LEU A 86 -13.31 -1.22 8.10
CA LEU A 86 -12.95 0.00 8.81
C LEU A 86 -13.75 0.14 10.12
N ARG A 87 -15.06 -0.15 10.08
CA ARG A 87 -15.93 -0.10 11.26
C ARG A 87 -15.56 -1.13 12.33
N VAL A 88 -15.09 -2.32 11.95
CA VAL A 88 -14.60 -3.34 12.90
C VAL A 88 -13.41 -2.83 13.71
N TYR A 89 -12.63 -1.92 13.15
CA TYR A 89 -11.47 -1.28 13.77
C TYR A 89 -11.78 0.14 14.28
N ASP A 90 -13.05 0.44 14.57
CA ASP A 90 -13.54 1.72 15.09
C ASP A 90 -13.29 2.94 14.20
N PHE A 91 -13.03 2.74 12.90
CA PHE A 91 -13.07 3.81 11.91
C PHE A 91 -14.48 3.97 11.36
N GLU A 92 -15.09 5.12 11.61
CA GLU A 92 -16.36 5.52 11.04
C GLU A 92 -16.15 6.18 9.68
N VAL A 93 -16.89 5.75 8.66
CA VAL A 93 -16.93 6.45 7.37
C VAL A 93 -17.85 7.65 7.51
N VAL A 94 -17.27 8.85 7.55
CA VAL A 94 -17.96 10.13 7.77
C VAL A 94 -18.27 10.89 6.49
N GLY A 95 -17.78 10.41 5.35
CA GLY A 95 -18.02 11.01 4.05
C GLY A 95 -17.57 10.11 2.92
N GLU A 96 -18.20 10.28 1.76
CA GLU A 96 -17.88 9.55 0.54
C GLU A 96 -17.96 10.48 -0.66
N LEU A 97 -17.01 10.34 -1.57
CA LEU A 97 -16.98 11.04 -2.84
C LEU A 97 -16.91 10.01 -3.97
N ASP A 98 -17.99 9.93 -4.74
CA ASP A 98 -17.99 9.24 -6.03
C ASP A 98 -17.29 10.13 -7.06
N VAL A 99 -16.03 9.78 -7.37
CA VAL A 99 -15.18 10.56 -8.28
C VAL A 99 -15.71 10.47 -9.70
N ARG A 100 -16.25 9.32 -10.09
CA ARG A 100 -16.84 9.10 -11.40
C ARG A 100 -18.05 10.00 -11.60
N ALA A 101 -18.99 10.04 -10.66
CA ALA A 101 -20.15 10.93 -10.71
C ALA A 101 -19.75 12.42 -10.70
N MET A 102 -18.75 12.79 -9.87
CA MET A 102 -18.22 14.16 -9.81
C MET A 102 -17.61 14.60 -11.15
N LEU A 103 -16.83 13.73 -11.80
CA LEU A 103 -16.16 14.04 -13.06
C LEU A 103 -17.09 13.98 -14.26
N HIS A 104 -18.07 13.07 -14.29
CA HIS A 104 -19.10 13.03 -15.35
C HIS A 104 -20.00 14.27 -15.38
N ALA A 105 -20.04 15.08 -14.31
CA ALA A 105 -20.65 16.41 -14.35
C ALA A 105 -19.89 17.38 -15.31
N ARG A 106 -18.74 16.97 -15.84
CA ARG A 106 -17.95 17.66 -16.86
C ARG A 106 -17.67 16.71 -18.03
N PRO A 107 -17.77 17.15 -19.29
CA PRO A 107 -17.40 16.30 -20.43
C PRO A 107 -15.90 15.97 -20.38
N GLY A 108 -15.54 14.68 -20.43
CA GLY A 108 -14.16 14.19 -20.30
C GLY A 108 -14.03 12.69 -20.60
N GLU A 109 -12.84 12.15 -20.36
CA GLU A 109 -12.53 10.71 -20.53
C GLU A 109 -13.33 9.82 -19.57
N PRO A 110 -13.61 8.56 -19.95
CA PRO A 110 -14.28 7.62 -19.06
C PRO A 110 -13.42 7.34 -17.83
N VAL A 111 -14.02 7.50 -16.65
CA VAL A 111 -13.39 7.23 -15.35
C VAL A 111 -13.85 5.85 -14.89
N GLU A 112 -12.91 5.05 -14.39
CA GLU A 112 -13.19 3.78 -13.74
C GLU A 112 -14.09 3.95 -12.51
N ASP A 113 -14.62 2.86 -11.97
CA ASP A 113 -15.30 2.93 -10.68
C ASP A 113 -14.29 3.35 -9.60
N TYR A 114 -14.56 4.51 -8.98
CA TYR A 114 -13.61 5.21 -8.12
C TYR A 114 -14.36 5.96 -7.02
N THR A 115 -14.15 5.54 -5.78
CA THR A 115 -14.70 6.20 -4.59
C THR A 115 -13.60 6.59 -3.61
N ILE A 116 -13.68 7.79 -3.07
CA ILE A 116 -12.87 8.24 -1.93
C ILE A 116 -13.75 8.24 -0.68
N LEU A 117 -13.36 7.46 0.32
CA LEU A 117 -13.98 7.46 1.64
C LEU A 117 -13.15 8.33 2.59
N SER A 118 -13.86 9.03 3.45
CA SER A 118 -13.32 9.74 4.60
C SER A 118 -13.59 8.91 5.86
N ALA A 119 -12.55 8.32 6.44
CA ALA A 119 -12.65 7.44 7.60
C ALA A 119 -12.04 8.10 8.85
N CYS A 120 -12.76 8.10 9.97
CA CYS A 120 -12.33 8.74 11.21
C CYS A 120 -12.40 7.77 12.37
N HIS A 121 -11.32 7.63 13.14
CA HIS A 121 -11.35 6.95 14.43
C HIS A 121 -11.48 8.00 15.54
N PRO A 122 -12.65 8.16 16.21
CA PRO A 122 -12.91 9.30 17.10
C PRO A 122 -11.89 9.46 18.23
N GLY A 123 -11.51 8.36 18.89
CA GLY A 123 -10.52 8.37 19.97
C GLY A 123 -9.11 8.80 19.51
N LEU A 124 -8.69 8.40 18.31
CA LEU A 124 -7.40 8.81 17.75
C LEU A 124 -7.44 10.25 17.25
N ALA A 125 -8.54 10.67 16.62
CA ALA A 125 -8.74 12.05 16.19
C ALA A 125 -8.74 13.03 17.38
N GLN A 126 -9.41 12.68 18.48
CA GLN A 126 -9.39 13.48 19.71
C GLN A 126 -7.97 13.61 20.28
N ARG A 127 -7.23 12.50 20.35
CA ARG A 127 -5.84 12.50 20.81
C ARG A 127 -4.92 13.33 19.90
N ALA A 128 -5.08 13.22 18.60
CA ALA A 128 -4.31 13.99 17.63
C ALA A 128 -4.57 15.50 17.79
N LEU A 129 -5.84 15.92 17.84
CA LEU A 129 -6.22 17.33 18.04
C LEU A 129 -5.83 17.89 19.42
N ALA A 130 -5.71 17.02 20.43
CA ALA A 130 -5.23 17.41 21.76
C ALA A 130 -3.71 17.58 21.79
N ALA A 131 -2.96 16.79 21.01
CA ALA A 131 -1.52 16.92 20.87
C ALA A 131 -1.16 18.14 20.01
N ASP A 132 -1.81 18.32 18.86
CA ASP A 132 -1.63 19.46 17.97
C ASP A 132 -2.94 19.81 17.26
N ARG A 133 -3.33 21.09 17.29
CA ARG A 133 -4.55 21.57 16.62
C ARG A 133 -4.44 21.55 15.10
N GLU A 134 -3.23 21.61 14.54
CA GLU A 134 -2.99 21.46 13.10
C GLU A 134 -3.24 20.03 12.61
N ALA A 135 -3.42 19.06 13.51
CA ALA A 135 -3.83 17.69 13.16
C ALA A 135 -5.12 17.66 12.32
N GLY A 136 -5.97 18.69 12.39
CA GLY A 136 -7.16 18.81 11.54
C GLY A 136 -6.86 18.80 10.04
N LEU A 137 -5.63 19.13 9.60
CA LEU A 137 -5.20 19.04 8.20
C LEU A 137 -5.02 17.59 7.72
N LEU A 138 -4.88 16.65 8.65
CA LEU A 138 -4.65 15.22 8.39
C LEU A 138 -5.89 14.36 8.71
N LEU A 139 -6.98 14.98 9.14
CA LEU A 139 -8.24 14.33 9.50
C LEU A 139 -9.33 14.71 8.48
N PRO A 140 -10.19 13.78 8.06
CA PRO A 140 -10.18 12.34 8.33
C PRO A 140 -9.12 11.56 7.52
N CYS A 141 -8.94 10.28 7.81
CA CYS A 141 -8.09 9.41 7.00
C CYS A 141 -8.70 9.19 5.61
N THR A 142 -7.94 9.50 4.57
CA THR A 142 -8.35 9.27 3.17
C THR A 142 -8.17 7.81 2.80
N VAL A 143 -9.26 7.19 2.33
CA VAL A 143 -9.28 5.83 1.79
C VAL A 143 -9.76 5.90 0.35
N VAL A 144 -9.01 5.36 -0.59
CA VAL A 144 -9.36 5.25 -2.01
C VAL A 144 -9.72 3.82 -2.31
N VAL A 145 -10.86 3.61 -2.94
CA VAL A 145 -11.28 2.33 -3.51
C VAL A 145 -11.48 2.56 -5.00
N ARG A 146 -10.80 1.79 -5.84
CA ARG A 146 -10.95 1.93 -7.30
C ARG A 146 -10.76 0.61 -8.03
N ALA A 147 -11.51 0.43 -9.11
CA ALA A 147 -11.32 -0.70 -10.02
C ALA A 147 -9.95 -0.61 -10.70
N VAL A 148 -9.28 -1.75 -10.85
CA VAL A 148 -8.02 -1.89 -11.60
C VAL A 148 -8.08 -3.17 -12.44
N GLU A 149 -7.12 -3.32 -13.35
CA GLU A 149 -6.91 -4.61 -14.00
C GLU A 149 -6.60 -5.68 -12.93
N GLY A 150 -7.36 -6.77 -12.91
CA GLY A 150 -7.20 -7.86 -11.96
C GLY A 150 -7.89 -7.67 -10.60
N GLY A 151 -8.82 -6.71 -10.46
CA GLY A 151 -9.70 -6.62 -9.29
C GLY A 151 -9.94 -5.20 -8.79
N THR A 152 -9.99 -5.02 -7.47
CA THR A 152 -10.21 -3.72 -6.84
C THR A 152 -9.05 -3.37 -5.93
N ARG A 153 -8.51 -2.16 -6.10
CA ARG A 153 -7.42 -1.65 -5.27
C ARG A 153 -7.97 -0.74 -4.17
N VAL A 154 -7.62 -1.05 -2.93
CA VAL A 154 -7.92 -0.26 -1.74
C VAL A 154 -6.61 0.37 -1.25
N GLU A 155 -6.57 1.69 -1.12
CA GLU A 155 -5.39 2.45 -0.69
C GLU A 155 -5.77 3.40 0.43
N VAL A 156 -5.09 3.34 1.56
CA VAL A 156 -5.28 4.29 2.66
C VAL A 156 -4.06 5.19 2.72
N ALA A 157 -4.28 6.51 2.76
CA ALA A 157 -3.19 7.46 2.95
C ALA A 157 -2.46 7.16 4.26
N ASP A 158 -1.13 7.15 4.21
CA ASP A 158 -0.29 6.75 5.33
C ASP A 158 -0.15 7.89 6.35
N PRO A 159 -0.76 7.78 7.54
CA PRO A 159 -0.77 8.88 8.51
C PRO A 159 0.64 9.22 9.02
N GLU A 160 1.56 8.24 9.10
CA GLU A 160 2.94 8.52 9.53
C GLU A 160 3.71 9.32 8.47
N VAL A 161 3.55 8.95 7.20
CA VAL A 161 4.20 9.66 6.09
C VAL A 161 3.63 11.07 5.95
N LEU A 162 2.31 11.24 6.12
CA LEU A 162 1.68 12.55 6.09
C LEU A 162 2.10 13.43 7.27
N ALA A 163 2.12 12.90 8.50
CA ALA A 163 2.56 13.64 9.68
C ALA A 163 4.02 14.08 9.58
N ALA A 164 4.90 13.19 9.08
CA ALA A 164 6.31 13.50 8.86
C ALA A 164 6.52 14.56 7.76
N ALA A 165 5.61 14.68 6.79
CA ALA A 165 5.70 15.66 5.72
C ALA A 165 5.23 17.08 6.13
N LEU A 166 4.37 17.21 7.16
CA LEU A 166 3.83 18.47 7.65
C LEU A 166 4.54 19.04 8.90
N PRO A 167 5.83 18.73 9.09
CA PRO A 167 6.56 18.85 10.37
C PRO A 167 5.80 18.61 11.70
N LEU A 168 4.72 17.82 11.72
CA LEU A 168 3.89 17.62 12.92
C LEU A 168 4.44 16.48 13.81
N ALA A 169 5.64 16.67 14.36
CA ALA A 169 6.38 15.62 15.08
C ALA A 169 5.61 15.03 16.28
N ASP A 170 4.84 15.86 16.99
CA ASP A 170 4.03 15.44 18.14
C ASP A 170 2.89 14.50 17.74
N LEU A 171 2.55 14.43 16.44
CA LEU A 171 1.55 13.51 15.92
C LEU A 171 2.12 12.13 15.57
N LEU A 172 3.44 11.94 15.51
CA LEU A 172 4.03 10.65 15.12
C LEU A 172 3.54 9.47 15.97
N PRO A 173 3.39 9.55 17.30
CA PRO A 173 2.88 8.44 18.09
C PRO A 173 1.42 8.06 17.77
N VAL A 174 0.55 9.04 17.55
CA VAL A 174 -0.86 8.79 17.20
C VAL A 174 -0.99 8.35 15.73
N ALA A 175 -0.16 8.88 14.85
CA ALA A 175 -0.07 8.48 13.45
C ALA A 175 0.38 7.02 13.33
N ALA A 176 1.40 6.60 14.10
CA ALA A 176 1.88 5.22 14.10
C ALA A 176 0.82 4.24 14.59
N GLU A 177 0.07 4.61 15.62
CA GLU A 177 -1.05 3.78 16.09
C GLU A 177 -2.19 3.72 15.05
N THR A 178 -2.54 4.85 14.44
CA THR A 178 -3.51 4.91 13.34
C THR A 178 -3.08 3.99 12.20
N ARG A 179 -1.81 4.07 11.78
CA ARG A 179 -1.21 3.23 10.74
C ARG A 179 -1.35 1.74 11.09
N ARG A 180 -1.01 1.36 12.33
CA ARG A 180 -1.07 -0.02 12.80
C ARG A 180 -2.49 -0.59 12.69
N LEU A 181 -3.51 0.17 13.09
CA LEU A 181 -4.90 -0.26 12.98
C LEU A 181 -5.36 -0.35 11.52
N LEU A 182 -5.00 0.61 10.67
CA LEU A 182 -5.31 0.58 9.24
C LEU A 182 -4.67 -0.64 8.54
N ILE A 183 -3.42 -0.96 8.87
CA ILE A 183 -2.75 -2.17 8.38
C ILE A 183 -3.49 -3.42 8.83
N ALA A 184 -3.90 -3.48 10.11
CA ALA A 184 -4.66 -4.62 10.63
C ALA A 184 -6.02 -4.77 9.94
N ALA A 185 -6.74 -3.67 9.73
CA ALA A 185 -8.00 -3.65 8.99
C ALA A 185 -7.84 -4.18 7.56
N LEU A 186 -6.85 -3.68 6.81
CA LEU A 186 -6.62 -4.16 5.44
C LEU A 186 -6.14 -5.62 5.38
N ARG A 187 -5.39 -6.09 6.39
CA ARG A 187 -4.92 -7.49 6.42
C ARG A 187 -6.02 -8.50 6.75
N ALA A 188 -7.06 -8.11 7.49
CA ALA A 188 -8.19 -8.99 7.81
C ALA A 188 -8.88 -9.58 6.56
N ALA A 189 -8.77 -8.91 5.41
CA ALA A 189 -9.24 -9.43 4.12
C ALA A 189 -8.61 -10.79 3.77
N ARG A 190 -7.31 -10.96 4.05
CA ARG A 190 -6.54 -12.15 3.65
C ARG A 190 -6.84 -13.38 4.49
N GLU A 191 -7.39 -13.20 5.69
CA GLU A 191 -7.67 -14.30 6.62
C GLU A 191 -9.06 -14.90 6.37
N THR A 192 -10.01 -14.10 5.86
CA THR A 192 -11.37 -14.57 5.54
C THR A 192 -11.36 -15.57 4.37
N ASP A 193 -10.41 -15.44 3.43
CA ASP A 193 -10.24 -16.37 2.31
C ASP A 193 -9.64 -17.73 2.71
N GLN A 194 -8.87 -17.82 3.81
CA GLN A 194 -8.22 -19.07 4.22
C GLN A 194 -9.13 -20.01 5.01
N VAL A 195 -10.20 -19.50 5.62
CA VAL A 195 -11.12 -20.33 6.43
C VAL A 195 -12.09 -21.12 5.53
N THR A 196 -12.36 -20.67 4.31
CA THR A 196 -13.33 -21.32 3.41
C THR A 196 -12.73 -22.49 2.59
N THR A 197 -11.43 -22.75 2.64
CA THR A 197 -10.76 -23.79 1.82
C THR A 197 -10.25 -25.02 2.61
N SER A 198 -10.58 -25.18 3.89
CA SER A 198 -10.21 -26.36 4.68
C SER A 198 -11.42 -27.09 5.24
N GLU A 199 -12.19 -27.74 4.36
CA GLU A 199 -12.94 -28.96 4.73
C GLU A 199 -13.20 -29.82 3.48
N VAL A 200 -12.21 -30.62 3.11
CA VAL A 200 -12.43 -31.83 2.30
C VAL A 200 -11.78 -32.98 3.04
N THR A 201 -12.58 -33.70 3.82
CA THR A 201 -12.18 -34.97 4.44
C THR A 201 -12.46 -36.09 3.43
N PRO A 202 -11.46 -36.90 3.05
CA PRO A 202 -11.70 -38.04 2.17
C PRO A 202 -12.36 -39.19 2.95
N ARG A 203 -13.34 -39.84 2.31
CA ARG A 203 -13.81 -41.18 2.66
C ARG A 203 -13.02 -42.23 1.89
#